data_AF-A0A7W1E940-F1
#
_entry.id   AF-A0A7W1E940-F1
#
_cell.length_a   1.000
_cell.length_b   1.000
_cell.length_c   1.000
_cell.angle_alpha   90.00
_cell.angle_beta   90.00
_cell.angle_gamma   90.00
#
_symmetry.space_group_name_H-M   'P 1'
#
loop_
_entity.id
_entity.type
_entity.pdbx_description
1 polymer ?
#
loop_
_entity_poly.entity_id
_entity_poly.type
_entity_poly.pdbx_seq_one_letter_code
_entity_poly.pdbx_strand_id
1 'polypeptide(L)'
;MSDLPPHIVEKVRHILPPDLIHDLRTPLGHVLGYAELLRELLDDADQPQLILYTERIHIAAEQLLAMLNENFLASRGPESDALSRAKTPDDRTSTK
;
A
#
# COMPACT_ATOMS: atom_id res chain seq x y z
N MET A 1 16.88 -27.95 -9.30
CA MET A 1 15.97 -26.78 -9.23
C MET A 1 14.62 -27.25 -9.70
N SER A 2 13.66 -27.40 -8.78
CA SER A 2 12.33 -27.98 -9.04
C SER A 2 11.54 -27.20 -10.08
N ASP A 3 11.09 -27.91 -11.11
CA ASP A 3 9.99 -27.51 -11.98
C ASP A 3 8.68 -27.71 -11.20
N LEU A 4 8.17 -26.63 -10.59
CA LEU A 4 6.84 -26.63 -10.00
C LEU A 4 5.79 -26.36 -11.09
N PRO A 5 4.67 -27.10 -11.12
CA PRO A 5 3.65 -26.92 -12.14
C PRO A 5 2.97 -25.53 -12.02
N PRO A 6 2.53 -24.93 -13.15
CA PRO A 6 2.15 -23.51 -13.24
C PRO A 6 0.96 -23.11 -12.37
N HIS A 7 0.09 -24.05 -11.98
CA HIS A 7 -1.03 -23.80 -11.06
C HIS A 7 -0.58 -23.62 -9.59
N ILE A 8 0.67 -23.98 -9.24
CA ILE A 8 1.27 -23.67 -7.93
C ILE A 8 1.89 -22.26 -7.94
N VAL A 9 2.14 -21.67 -9.11
CA VAL A 9 2.57 -20.28 -9.30
C VAL A 9 1.36 -19.34 -9.48
N GLU A 10 0.15 -19.87 -9.39
CA GLU A 10 -1.07 -19.10 -9.63
C GLU A 10 -1.32 -18.14 -8.46
N LYS A 11 -0.73 -16.95 -8.56
CA LYS A 11 -1.14 -15.76 -7.82
C LYS A 11 -2.60 -15.50 -8.19
N VAL A 12 -3.52 -16.03 -7.39
CA VAL A 12 -4.92 -15.66 -7.45
C VAL A 12 -4.99 -14.18 -7.11
N ARG A 13 -5.06 -13.34 -8.14
CA ARG A 13 -5.29 -11.90 -7.98
C ARG A 13 -6.73 -11.73 -7.56
N HIS A 14 -6.95 -11.43 -6.29
CA HIS A 14 -8.28 -11.18 -5.77
C HIS A 14 -8.68 -9.74 -6.09
N ILE A 15 -9.93 -9.56 -6.51
CA ILE A 15 -10.48 -8.23 -6.73
C ILE A 15 -11.09 -7.77 -5.41
N LEU A 16 -10.54 -6.71 -4.83
CA LEU A 16 -11.15 -5.97 -3.73
C LEU A 16 -11.63 -4.60 -4.23
N PRO A 17 -12.64 -4.00 -3.58
CA PRO A 17 -13.03 -2.63 -3.87
C PRO A 17 -11.83 -1.68 -3.70
N PRO A 18 -11.60 -0.72 -4.62
CA PRO A 18 -10.51 0.26 -4.50
C PRO A 18 -10.51 1.02 -3.18
N ASP A 19 -11.69 1.39 -2.70
CA ASP A 19 -11.85 2.13 -1.45
C ASP A 19 -11.36 1.31 -0.26
N LEU A 20 -11.64 0.00 -0.25
CA LEU A 20 -11.13 -0.89 0.78
C LEU A 20 -9.59 -1.00 0.75
N ILE A 21 -8.98 -1.06 -0.44
CA ILE A 21 -7.51 -1.09 -0.56
C ILE A 21 -6.91 0.21 -0.03
N HIS A 22 -7.51 1.36 -0.37
CA HIS A 22 -7.10 2.67 0.12
C HIS A 22 -7.24 2.77 1.65
N ASP A 23 -8.37 2.32 2.19
CA ASP A 23 -8.68 2.35 3.61
C ASP A 23 -7.81 1.40 4.41
N LEU A 24 -7.25 0.35 3.81
CA LEU A 24 -6.27 -0.54 4.44
C LEU A 24 -4.83 -0.01 4.36
N ARG A 25 -4.48 0.75 3.31
CA ARG A 25 -3.15 1.38 3.20
C ARG A 25 -2.89 2.40 4.30
N THR A 26 -3.90 3.19 4.65
CA THR A 26 -3.79 4.23 5.68
C THR A 26 -3.40 3.67 7.07
N PRO A 27 -4.12 2.71 7.67
CA PRO A 27 -3.74 2.13 8.95
C PRO A 27 -2.43 1.33 8.89
N LEU A 28 -2.11 0.68 7.76
CA LEU A 28 -0.78 0.05 7.60
C LEU A 28 0.35 1.08 7.59
N GLY A 29 0.15 2.22 6.93
CA GLY A 29 1.06 3.36 6.98
C GLY A 29 1.24 3.90 8.39
N HIS A 30 0.16 3.97 9.19
CA HIS A 30 0.27 4.32 10.61
C HIS A 30 1.07 3.31 11.41
N VAL A 31 0.88 2.00 11.20
CA VAL A 31 1.67 0.96 11.88
C VAL A 31 3.17 1.10 11.58
N LEU A 32 3.53 1.36 10.32
CA LEU A 32 4.92 1.63 9.92
C LEU A 32 5.48 2.87 10.63
N GLY A 33 4.77 4.00 10.55
CA GLY A 33 5.18 5.24 11.19
C GLY A 33 5.29 5.14 12.72
N TYR A 34 4.37 4.42 13.36
CA TYR A 34 4.46 4.17 14.81
C TYR A 34 5.64 3.26 15.17
N ALA A 35 5.95 2.25 14.36
CA ALA A 35 7.13 1.41 14.58
C ALA A 35 8.43 2.21 14.45
N GLU A 36 8.52 3.13 13.49
CA GLU A 36 9.65 4.04 13.30
C GLU A 36 9.81 5.00 14.49
N LEU A 37 8.73 5.71 14.86
CA LEU A 37 8.72 6.62 16.01
C LEU A 37 9.06 5.89 17.33
N LEU A 38 8.52 4.69 17.53
CA LEU A 38 8.80 3.91 18.72
C LEU A 38 10.27 3.46 18.76
N ARG A 39 10.86 3.14 17.60
CA ARG A 39 12.28 2.79 17.51
C ARG A 39 13.16 3.98 17.90
N GLU A 40 12.86 5.18 17.43
CA GLU A 40 13.58 6.42 17.81
C GLU A 40 13.52 6.64 19.33
N LEU A 41 12.33 6.53 19.93
CA LEU A 41 12.16 6.68 21.39
C LEU A 41 12.90 5.61 22.20
N LEU A 42 13.01 4.38 21.68
CA LEU A 42 13.70 3.28 22.35
C LEU A 42 15.22 3.38 22.22
N ASP A 43 15.72 3.94 21.11
CA ASP A 43 17.14 4.24 20.92
C ASP A 43 17.59 5.31 21.93
N ASP A 44 16.82 6.39 22.07
CA ASP A 44 17.04 7.43 23.09
C ASP A 44 16.99 6.89 24.54
N ALA A 45 16.20 5.84 24.77
CA ALA A 45 16.02 5.22 26.08
C ALA A 45 17.03 4.10 26.39
N ASP A 46 17.96 3.79 25.48
CA ASP A 46 18.93 2.68 25.56
C ASP A 46 18.25 1.33 25.87
N GLN A 47 17.15 1.03 25.15
CA GLN A 47 16.36 -0.20 25.28
C GLN A 47 16.53 -1.13 24.05
N PRO A 48 17.75 -1.64 23.77
CA PRO A 48 18.05 -2.34 22.52
C PRO A 48 17.27 -3.65 22.32
N GLN A 49 16.82 -4.29 23.41
CA GLN A 49 16.01 -5.50 23.32
C GLN A 49 14.59 -5.22 22.78
N LEU A 50 14.07 -4.02 23.01
CA LEU A 50 12.74 -3.62 22.52
C LEU A 50 12.78 -3.16 21.06
N ILE A 51 13.92 -2.60 20.61
CA ILE A 51 14.17 -2.24 19.21
C ILE A 51 14.00 -3.45 18.27
N LEU A 52 14.37 -4.65 18.72
CA LEU A 52 14.17 -5.87 17.94
C LEU A 52 12.68 -6.16 17.67
N TYR A 53 11.80 -5.85 18.62
CA TYR A 53 10.37 -6.06 18.44
C TYR A 53 9.75 -5.00 17.52
N THR A 54 10.20 -3.73 17.60
CA THR A 54 9.74 -2.69 16.67
C THR A 54 10.15 -2.98 15.23
N GLU A 55 11.37 -3.51 15.03
CA GLU A 55 11.85 -3.94 13.71
C GLU A 55 10.97 -5.08 13.14
N ARG A 56 10.60 -6.06 13.98
CA ARG A 56 9.72 -7.16 13.56
C ARG A 56 8.32 -6.67 13.16
N ILE A 57 7.77 -5.69 13.90
CA ILE A 57 6.47 -5.07 13.56
C ILE A 57 6.57 -4.33 12.23
N HIS A 58 7.63 -3.57 12.03
CA HIS A 58 7.88 -2.82 10.79
C HIS A 58 7.96 -3.76 9.58
N ILE A 59 8.81 -4.79 9.64
CA ILE A 59 8.95 -5.81 8.59
C ILE A 59 7.61 -6.49 8.28
N ALA A 60 6.83 -6.85 9.30
CA ALA A 60 5.53 -7.49 9.08
C ALA A 60 4.54 -6.54 8.37
N ALA A 61 4.54 -5.25 8.73
CA ALA A 61 3.70 -4.25 8.07
C ALA A 61 4.13 -3.99 6.62
N GLU A 62 5.44 -3.95 6.33
CA GLU A 62 5.96 -3.87 4.96
C GLU A 62 5.54 -5.08 4.12
N GLN A 63 5.64 -6.29 4.67
CA GLN A 63 5.21 -7.52 4.01
C GLN A 63 3.71 -7.49 3.68
N LEU A 64 2.87 -7.03 4.62
CA LEU A 64 1.44 -6.87 4.38
C LEU A 64 1.16 -5.84 3.28
N LEU A 65 1.88 -4.72 3.25
CA LEU A 65 1.72 -3.70 2.23
C LEU A 65 2.16 -4.22 0.85
N ALA A 66 3.25 -4.98 0.79
CA ALA A 66 3.71 -5.65 -0.43
C ALA A 66 2.68 -6.66 -0.92
N MET A 67 2.16 -7.52 -0.05
CA MET A 67 1.08 -8.45 -0.38
C MET A 67 -0.17 -7.73 -0.87
N LEU A 68 -0.51 -6.58 -0.28
CA LEU A 68 -1.63 -5.76 -0.71
C LEU A 68 -1.44 -5.26 -2.15
N ASN A 69 -0.26 -4.73 -2.44
CA ASN A 69 0.09 -4.16 -3.75
C ASN A 69 0.24 -5.23 -4.84
N GLU A 70 0.69 -6.43 -4.48
CA GLU A 70 0.98 -7.49 -5.45
C GLU A 70 -0.22 -8.37 -5.81
N ASN A 71 -1.16 -8.55 -4.87
CA ASN A 71 -2.23 -9.54 -5.00
C ASN A 71 -3.62 -8.93 -5.19
N PHE A 72 -3.80 -7.65 -4.86
CA PHE A 72 -5.10 -6.99 -4.97
C PHE A 72 -5.06 -5.91 -6.04
N LEU A 73 -5.79 -6.14 -7.13
CA LEU A 73 -6.02 -5.12 -8.14
C LEU A 73 -7.14 -4.22 -7.64
N ALA A 74 -6.88 -2.91 -7.54
CA ALA A 74 -7.97 -1.94 -7.46
C ALA A 74 -8.78 -2.05 -8.76
N SER A 75 -10.00 -2.58 -8.67
CA SER A 75 -10.92 -2.53 -9.81
C SER A 75 -11.24 -1.07 -10.06
N ARG A 76 -10.60 -0.42 -11.05
CA ARG A 76 -10.96 0.95 -11.43
C ARG A 76 -12.45 0.94 -11.81
N GLY A 77 -13.29 1.37 -10.88
CA GLY A 77 -14.69 1.64 -11.16
C GLY A 77 -14.79 2.77 -12.19
N PRO A 78 -15.86 2.82 -12.98
CA PRO A 78 -16.03 3.79 -14.07
C PRO A 78 -15.96 5.27 -13.61
N GLU A 79 -16.04 5.57 -12.31
CA GLU A 79 -15.91 6.93 -11.76
C GLU A 79 -14.49 7.51 -11.83
N SER A 80 -13.43 6.69 -11.75
CA SER A 80 -12.04 7.19 -11.79
C SER A 80 -11.66 7.75 -13.16
N ASP A 81 -12.28 7.25 -14.23
CA ASP A 81 -12.09 7.75 -15.60
C ASP A 81 -12.98 8.97 -15.89
N ALA A 82 -14.17 9.03 -15.30
CA ALA A 82 -15.06 10.19 -15.42
C ALA A 82 -14.44 11.45 -14.78
N LEU A 83 -13.81 11.32 -13.61
CA LEU A 83 -13.16 12.43 -12.93
C LEU A 83 -11.86 12.89 -13.62
N SER A 84 -11.16 11.97 -14.30
CA SER A 84 -9.96 12.28 -15.10
C SER A 84 -10.31 13.00 -16.41
N ARG A 85 -11.47 12.70 -17.00
CA ARG A 85 -11.96 13.30 -18.25
C ARG A 85 -12.64 14.66 -18.05
N ALA A 86 -13.12 14.95 -16.84
CA ALA A 86 -13.72 16.25 -16.49
C ALA A 86 -12.69 17.36 -16.20
N LYS A 87 -11.37 17.06 -16.22
CA LYS A 87 -10.31 18.01 -15.83
C LYS A 87 -9.56 18.65 -17.01
N THR A 88 -9.99 18.48 -18.26
CA THR A 88 -9.51 19.32 -19.37
C THR A 88 -10.11 20.72 -19.24
N PRO A 89 -9.32 21.78 -19.00
CA PRO A 89 -9.82 23.14 -19.10
C PRO A 89 -10.12 23.42 -20.57
N ASP A 90 -11.36 23.79 -20.84
CA ASP A 90 -11.79 24.43 -22.07
C ASP A 90 -11.10 25.80 -22.18
N ASP A 91 -10.03 25.90 -22.97
CA ASP A 91 -9.48 27.19 -23.40
C ASP A 91 -10.01 27.51 -24.81
N ARG A 92 -11.27 27.95 -24.85
CA ARG A 92 -11.83 28.70 -25.96
C ARG A 92 -12.27 30.07 -25.46
N THR A 93 -11.39 31.05 -25.47
CA THR A 93 -11.70 32.36 -26.07
C THR A 93 -10.45 33.23 -26.15
N SER A 94 -9.81 33.26 -27.32
CA SER A 94 -9.11 34.46 -27.76
C SER A 94 -9.42 34.72 -29.23
N THR A 95 -10.58 35.33 -29.42
CA THR A 95 -10.85 36.24 -30.53
C THR A 95 -9.77 37.31 -30.59
N LYS A 96 -8.98 37.32 -31.67
CA LYS A 96 -8.63 38.57 -32.35
C LYS A 96 -8.26 38.33 -33.81
#